data_AF-A0A504Y688-F1
#
_entry.id   AF-A0A504Y688-F1
#
_cell.length_a   1.000
_cell.length_b   1.000
_cell.length_c   1.000
_cell.angle_alpha   90.00
_cell.angle_beta   90.00
_cell.angle_gamma   90.00
#
_symmetry.space_group_name_H-M   'P 1'
#
loop_
_entity.id
_entity.type
_entity.pdbx_description
1 polymer ?
#
loop_
_entity_poly.entity_id
_entity_poly.type
_entity_poly.pdbx_seq_one_letter_code
_entity_poly.pdbx_strand_id
1 'polypeptide(L)'
;MSHTHQVLDTLRFFSSQMWHSKLEELKSILTRLPLSNHLYEDSSPTFSEQLISFVRLEKYYHGLQFFCTRSIFSRRENLESSYKSLQIWFGRIAGTSAERENIMSKITMHLRNFCLIRASLIDFYHSVDENPISVITSCSEFSDSLIRLRNVLVTEDADNTRQAFEPIRVSIECELNVLVYLLRAQSYIADLFFGDSLLCLKRASDDLSSLHSYLGFDNSLNVRPSGKAFSLLVWLNSFRNTVMAKYTLYWFNILMRSVSSPADVLTVAGTEDPNIVHLISNFQRASGALYIAIFFDTTCQEYPFLGHGYVLRGTVGEGPKGVESIPPIFTVPLGQSIPAADVYAIVMQISGVLNLGEPTEYDKLVYLFDEKLNHTYFIQKLESRTFLSLVYEGCKSRRDKQIMSFVSSIASLIRLQTLISQLRSR
;
A
#
# COMPACT_ATOMS: atom_id res chain seq x y z
N MET A 1 3.89 -40.17 21.76
CA MET A 1 3.06 -39.00 22.09
C MET A 1 3.83 -37.88 22.81
N SER A 2 4.76 -38.16 23.75
CA SER A 2 5.50 -37.11 24.50
C SER A 2 6.40 -36.19 23.65
N HIS A 3 7.22 -36.72 22.74
CA HIS A 3 8.20 -35.90 21.98
C HIS A 3 7.58 -34.96 20.95
N THR A 4 6.50 -35.39 20.28
CA THR A 4 5.79 -34.58 19.27
C THR A 4 5.19 -33.31 19.88
N HIS A 5 4.56 -33.43 21.06
CA HIS A 5 4.05 -32.28 21.80
C HIS A 5 5.17 -31.35 22.25
N GLN A 6 6.27 -31.91 22.77
CA GLN A 6 7.43 -31.12 23.20
C GLN A 6 8.05 -30.29 22.06
N VAL A 7 8.17 -30.86 20.85
CA VAL A 7 8.64 -30.13 19.65
C VAL A 7 7.70 -28.97 19.33
N LEU A 8 6.40 -29.24 19.25
CA LEU A 8 5.40 -28.23 18.92
C LEU A 8 5.36 -27.10 19.94
N ASP A 9 5.36 -27.41 21.23
CA ASP A 9 5.32 -26.39 22.29
C ASP A 9 6.60 -25.55 22.33
N THR A 10 7.75 -26.17 22.06
CA THR A 10 9.02 -25.43 21.94
C THR A 10 8.99 -24.48 20.74
N LEU A 11 8.45 -24.91 19.60
CA LEU A 11 8.30 -24.06 18.41
C LEU A 11 7.27 -22.95 18.59
N ARG A 12 6.15 -23.22 19.30
CA ARG A 12 5.17 -22.19 19.71
C ARG A 12 5.80 -21.13 20.59
N PHE A 13 6.56 -21.55 21.59
CA PHE A 13 7.26 -20.64 22.47
C PHE A 13 8.30 -19.83 21.68
N PHE A 14 9.11 -20.48 20.85
CA PHE A 14 10.08 -19.82 19.97
C PHE A 14 9.43 -18.77 19.06
N SER A 15 8.34 -19.12 18.36
CA SER A 15 7.68 -18.21 17.43
C SER A 15 7.05 -17.00 18.14
N SER A 16 6.55 -17.18 19.37
CA SER A 16 6.05 -16.06 20.19
C SER A 16 7.14 -15.08 20.63
N GLN A 17 8.37 -15.56 20.80
CA GLN A 17 9.51 -14.76 21.28
C GLN A 17 10.32 -14.12 20.15
N MET A 18 10.10 -14.56 18.91
CA MET A 18 10.90 -14.24 17.74
C MET A 18 11.13 -12.73 17.52
N TRP A 19 10.10 -11.92 17.73
CA TRP A 19 10.14 -10.47 17.47
C TRP A 19 10.82 -9.67 18.57
N HIS A 20 10.75 -10.14 19.81
CA HIS A 20 11.15 -9.40 21.01
C HIS A 20 12.50 -9.82 21.57
N SER A 21 12.87 -11.09 21.40
CA SER A 21 14.06 -11.67 22.01
C SER A 21 15.33 -11.40 21.19
N LYS A 22 16.46 -11.37 21.88
CA LYS A 22 17.78 -11.35 21.25
C LYS A 22 18.05 -12.71 20.59
N LEU A 23 18.94 -12.72 19.59
CA LEU A 23 19.26 -13.96 18.86
C LEU A 23 19.82 -15.06 19.78
N GLU A 24 20.61 -14.67 20.80
CA GLU A 24 21.18 -15.61 21.78
C GLU A 24 20.12 -16.25 22.68
N GLU A 25 19.08 -15.50 23.06
CA GLU A 25 17.95 -16.03 23.83
C GLU A 25 17.15 -17.04 23.00
N LEU A 26 16.94 -16.74 21.71
CA LEU A 26 16.27 -17.65 20.77
C LEU A 26 17.10 -18.92 20.54
N LYS A 27 18.42 -18.83 20.44
CA LYS A 27 19.31 -20.01 20.37
C LYS A 27 19.14 -20.89 21.59
N SER A 28 19.07 -20.30 22.80
CA SER A 28 18.85 -21.03 24.06
C SER A 28 17.50 -21.74 24.12
N ILE A 29 16.45 -21.19 23.48
CA ILE A 29 15.17 -21.88 23.35
C ILE A 29 15.31 -23.11 22.44
N LEU A 30 16.01 -22.96 21.32
CA LEU A 30 16.16 -24.03 20.33
C LEU A 30 17.06 -25.19 20.79
N THR A 31 17.94 -25.00 21.79
CA THR A 31 18.69 -26.13 22.37
C THR A 31 17.80 -27.16 23.08
N ARG A 32 16.54 -26.81 23.35
CA ARG A 32 15.54 -27.70 23.96
C ARG A 32 14.79 -28.56 22.94
N LEU A 33 14.99 -28.33 21.64
CA LEU A 33 14.37 -29.13 20.60
C LEU A 33 14.97 -30.55 20.60
N PRO A 34 14.16 -31.61 20.80
CA PRO A 34 14.63 -33.00 20.77
C PRO A 34 14.78 -33.50 19.32
N LEU A 35 15.40 -32.69 18.44
CA LEU A 35 15.69 -33.05 17.06
C LEU A 35 17.18 -33.40 16.96
N SER A 36 17.52 -34.49 16.26
CA SER A 36 18.91 -34.82 15.99
C SER A 36 19.56 -33.64 15.26
N ASN A 37 20.70 -33.14 15.77
CA ASN A 37 21.40 -31.99 15.22
C ASN A 37 21.75 -32.14 13.72
N HIS A 38 21.76 -33.37 13.20
CA HIS A 38 22.02 -33.68 11.80
C HIS A 38 20.78 -34.33 11.19
N LEU A 39 20.04 -33.57 10.37
CA LEU A 39 18.99 -34.12 9.49
C LEU A 39 19.59 -34.64 8.17
N TYR A 40 20.86 -34.35 7.90
CA TYR A 40 21.69 -34.81 6.78
C TYR A 40 23.17 -34.89 7.21
N GLU A 41 24.04 -35.46 6.37
CA GLU A 41 25.51 -35.63 6.55
C GLU A 41 26.19 -34.60 7.47
N ASP A 42 27.22 -35.04 8.21
CA ASP A 42 27.94 -34.35 9.31
C ASP A 42 28.45 -32.91 9.03
N SER A 43 28.32 -32.41 7.79
CA SER A 43 28.70 -31.06 7.35
C SER A 43 27.53 -30.12 7.02
N SER A 44 26.29 -30.60 7.10
CA SER A 44 25.10 -29.80 6.79
C SER A 44 24.63 -28.97 8.00
N PRO A 45 24.14 -27.73 7.79
CA PRO A 45 23.68 -26.89 8.88
C PRO A 45 22.45 -27.50 9.56
N THR A 46 22.39 -27.35 10.88
CA THR A 46 21.33 -27.93 11.72
C THR A 46 20.00 -27.22 11.50
N PHE A 47 18.87 -27.88 11.83
CA PHE A 47 17.55 -27.24 11.76
C PHE A 47 17.45 -25.98 12.63
N SER A 48 18.06 -26.01 13.81
CA SER A 48 18.11 -24.87 14.72
C SER A 48 18.90 -23.70 14.12
N GLU A 49 20.01 -23.97 13.43
CA GLU A 49 20.79 -22.94 12.72
C GLU A 49 19.99 -22.29 11.59
N GLN A 50 19.20 -23.09 10.86
CA GLN A 50 18.35 -22.59 9.78
C GLN A 50 17.18 -21.77 10.31
N LEU A 51 16.58 -22.14 11.45
CA LEU A 51 15.57 -21.32 12.14
C LEU A 51 16.14 -19.98 12.62
N ILE A 52 17.35 -19.97 13.17
CA ILE A 52 18.04 -18.73 13.55
C ILE A 52 18.33 -17.86 12.33
N SER A 53 18.74 -18.47 11.22
CA SER A 53 18.95 -17.77 9.96
C SER A 53 17.65 -17.15 9.45
N PHE A 54 16.53 -17.89 9.49
CA PHE A 54 15.21 -17.39 9.16
C PHE A 54 14.82 -16.17 10.03
N VAL A 55 15.02 -16.24 11.34
CA VAL A 55 14.73 -15.11 12.25
C VAL A 55 15.54 -13.88 11.88
N ARG A 56 16.82 -14.06 11.55
CA ARG A 56 17.69 -12.96 11.13
C ARG A 56 17.16 -12.31 9.84
N LEU A 57 16.74 -13.10 8.86
CA LEU A 57 16.14 -12.59 7.63
C LEU A 57 14.85 -11.81 7.91
N GLU A 58 13.97 -12.33 8.78
CA GLU A 58 12.72 -11.64 9.14
C GLU A 58 12.98 -10.27 9.79
N LYS A 59 14.00 -10.16 10.66
CA LYS A 59 14.39 -8.87 11.26
C LYS A 59 14.91 -7.88 10.21
N TYR A 60 15.66 -8.35 9.21
CA TYR A 60 16.13 -7.52 8.11
C TYR A 60 15.01 -7.11 7.15
N TYR A 61 14.08 -8.03 6.88
CA TYR A 61 12.90 -7.82 6.05
C TYR A 61 12.02 -6.70 6.61
N HIS A 62 11.63 -6.78 7.88
CA HIS A 62 10.81 -5.75 8.53
C HIS A 62 11.54 -4.40 8.66
N GLY A 63 12.87 -4.42 8.62
CA GLY A 63 13.71 -3.23 8.53
C GLY A 63 13.84 -2.64 7.12
N LEU A 64 13.21 -3.25 6.10
CA LEU A 64 13.34 -2.90 4.67
C LEU A 64 14.80 -2.92 4.17
N GLN A 65 15.65 -3.75 4.76
CA GLN A 65 17.09 -3.74 4.45
C GLN A 65 17.44 -4.29 3.06
N PHE A 66 16.47 -4.86 2.35
CA PHE A 66 16.60 -5.28 0.96
C PHE A 66 16.66 -4.09 -0.03
N PHE A 67 16.29 -2.87 0.40
CA PHE A 67 16.53 -1.64 -0.38
C PHE A 67 17.90 -0.99 -0.11
N CYS A 68 18.64 -1.41 0.93
CA CYS A 68 19.95 -0.83 1.27
C CYS A 68 21.03 -1.32 0.30
N THR A 69 21.15 -0.68 -0.86
CA THR A 69 22.08 -1.10 -1.93
C THR A 69 23.55 -0.71 -1.70
N ARG A 70 23.91 0.11 -0.70
CA ARG A 70 25.30 0.57 -0.52
C ARG A 70 25.70 0.78 0.95
N SER A 71 26.17 -0.29 1.58
CA SER A 71 27.09 -0.17 2.71
C SER A 71 28.52 -0.42 2.20
N ILE A 72 29.38 0.58 2.31
CA ILE A 72 30.77 0.62 1.78
C ILE A 72 31.65 -0.54 2.30
N PHE A 73 31.22 -1.29 3.33
CA PHE A 73 32.05 -2.31 3.99
C PHE A 73 31.41 -3.70 4.16
N SER A 74 30.40 -4.08 3.38
CA SER A 74 29.95 -5.49 3.41
C SER A 74 29.25 -5.88 2.12
N ARG A 75 29.70 -6.98 1.50
CA ARG A 75 28.86 -7.82 0.62
C ARG A 75 27.65 -8.27 1.45
N ARG A 76 26.62 -7.44 1.57
CA ARG A 76 25.36 -7.88 2.16
C ARG A 76 24.73 -8.84 1.17
N GLU A 77 24.47 -10.06 1.63
CA GLU A 77 23.75 -11.08 0.86
C GLU A 77 22.43 -10.49 0.35
N ASN A 78 22.08 -10.78 -0.90
CA ASN A 78 20.77 -10.47 -1.43
C ASN A 78 19.72 -11.22 -0.58
N LEU A 79 18.88 -10.46 0.13
CA LEU A 79 17.91 -11.01 1.09
C LEU A 79 16.94 -11.99 0.41
N GLU A 80 16.51 -11.67 -0.81
CA GLU A 80 15.64 -12.52 -1.64
C GLU A 80 16.34 -13.85 -1.95
N SER A 81 17.61 -13.81 -2.35
CA SER A 81 18.43 -15.00 -2.58
C SER A 81 18.61 -15.83 -1.30
N SER A 82 18.82 -15.19 -0.15
CA SER A 82 18.92 -15.90 1.14
C SER A 82 17.60 -16.60 1.51
N TYR A 83 16.44 -15.98 1.29
CA TYR A 83 15.15 -16.65 1.46
C TYR A 83 14.96 -17.82 0.49
N LYS A 84 15.36 -17.67 -0.79
CA LYS A 84 15.33 -18.76 -1.78
C LYS A 84 16.24 -19.92 -1.39
N SER A 85 17.42 -19.65 -0.82
CA SER A 85 18.32 -20.70 -0.29
C SER A 85 17.69 -21.46 0.88
N LEU A 86 17.08 -20.75 1.85
CA LEU A 86 16.34 -21.39 2.95
C LEU A 86 15.16 -22.22 2.43
N GLN A 87 14.41 -21.69 1.47
CA GLN A 87 13.29 -22.38 0.84
C GLN A 87 13.72 -23.71 0.22
N ILE A 88 14.83 -23.74 -0.52
CA ILE A 88 15.38 -24.97 -1.10
C ILE A 88 15.79 -25.95 0.00
N TRP A 89 16.43 -25.46 1.06
CA TRP A 89 16.87 -26.31 2.18
C TRP A 89 15.68 -26.97 2.90
N PHE A 90 14.67 -26.18 3.29
CA PHE A 90 13.44 -26.73 3.90
C PHE A 90 12.69 -27.66 2.94
N GLY A 91 12.69 -27.35 1.64
CA GLY A 91 12.06 -28.18 0.61
C GLY A 91 12.69 -29.56 0.42
N ARG A 92 14.00 -29.70 0.62
CA ARG A 92 14.67 -31.01 0.58
C ARG A 92 14.16 -31.94 1.68
N ILE A 93 13.88 -31.40 2.86
CA ILE A 93 13.36 -32.15 4.01
C ILE A 93 11.88 -32.52 3.83
N ALA A 94 11.09 -31.64 3.21
CA ALA A 94 9.69 -31.93 2.92
C ALA A 94 9.48 -32.97 1.80
N GLY A 95 10.47 -33.15 0.91
CA GLY A 95 10.37 -33.95 -0.32
C GLY A 95 10.69 -35.45 -0.20
N THR A 96 11.11 -35.96 0.97
CA THR A 96 11.41 -37.39 1.16
C THR A 96 10.10 -38.20 1.19
N SER A 97 9.86 -38.99 0.14
CA SER A 97 8.56 -39.59 -0.20
C SER A 97 8.03 -40.65 0.79
N ALA A 98 8.85 -41.14 1.72
CA ALA A 98 8.44 -42.12 2.73
C ALA A 98 7.78 -41.49 3.99
N GLU A 99 7.77 -40.16 4.11
CA GLU A 99 7.49 -39.45 5.37
C GLU A 99 6.48 -38.28 5.25
N ARG A 100 5.55 -38.31 4.30
CA ARG A 100 4.52 -37.24 4.17
C ARG A 100 3.62 -37.07 5.42
N GLU A 101 3.55 -38.09 6.28
CA GLU A 101 2.86 -38.02 7.58
C GLU A 101 3.77 -37.59 8.75
N ASN A 102 5.08 -37.44 8.52
CA ASN A 102 6.03 -37.00 9.54
C ASN A 102 5.79 -35.51 9.87
N ILE A 103 5.64 -35.23 11.16
CA ILE A 103 5.49 -33.87 11.68
C ILE A 103 6.60 -32.92 11.21
N MET A 104 7.82 -33.44 11.04
CA MET A 104 8.95 -32.65 10.58
C MET A 104 8.79 -32.18 9.13
N SER A 105 8.28 -33.05 8.26
CA SER A 105 7.96 -32.71 6.87
C SER A 105 6.89 -31.61 6.79
N LYS A 106 5.87 -31.67 7.65
CA LYS A 106 4.84 -30.62 7.77
C LYS A 106 5.42 -29.29 8.27
N ILE A 107 6.26 -29.34 9.31
CA ILE A 107 6.94 -28.14 9.87
C ILE A 107 7.83 -27.47 8.81
N THR A 108 8.65 -28.24 8.10
CA THR A 108 9.54 -27.68 7.06
C THR A 108 8.76 -27.20 5.84
N MET A 109 7.62 -27.81 5.51
CA MET A 109 6.73 -27.32 4.47
C MET A 109 6.16 -25.93 4.81
N HIS A 110 5.74 -25.69 6.05
CA HIS A 110 5.30 -24.35 6.48
C HIS A 110 6.43 -23.32 6.36
N LEU A 111 7.63 -23.63 6.86
CA LEU A 111 8.79 -22.74 6.79
C LEU A 111 9.22 -22.46 5.34
N ARG A 112 9.20 -23.49 4.48
CA ARG A 112 9.42 -23.34 3.03
C ARG A 112 8.42 -22.35 2.42
N ASN A 113 7.14 -22.48 2.75
CA ASN A 113 6.10 -21.59 2.23
C ASN A 113 6.27 -20.15 2.73
N PHE A 114 6.67 -19.95 3.99
CA PHE A 114 7.01 -18.62 4.49
C PHE A 114 8.19 -18.00 3.72
N CYS A 115 9.26 -18.76 3.48
CA CYS A 115 10.40 -18.28 2.69
C CYS A 115 9.99 -17.93 1.25
N LEU A 116 9.13 -18.75 0.61
CA LEU A 116 8.60 -18.46 -0.73
C LEU A 116 7.84 -17.13 -0.74
N ILE A 117 6.92 -16.94 0.20
CA ILE A 117 6.09 -15.73 0.26
C ILE A 117 6.95 -14.50 0.50
N ARG A 118 7.94 -14.58 1.40
CA ARG A 118 8.86 -13.48 1.68
C ARG A 118 9.70 -13.10 0.47
N ALA A 119 10.25 -14.07 -0.26
CA ALA A 119 10.97 -13.80 -1.50
C ALA A 119 10.05 -13.12 -2.52
N SER A 120 8.83 -13.62 -2.72
CA SER A 120 7.87 -13.01 -3.65
C SER A 120 7.39 -11.62 -3.22
N LEU A 121 7.31 -11.34 -1.91
CA LEU A 121 7.01 -9.99 -1.42
C LEU A 121 8.18 -9.03 -1.64
N ILE A 122 9.43 -9.48 -1.50
CA ILE A 122 10.61 -8.67 -1.89
C ILE A 122 10.54 -8.32 -3.38
N ASP A 123 10.25 -9.30 -4.23
CA ASP A 123 10.05 -9.08 -5.68
C ASP A 123 8.94 -8.06 -5.95
N PHE A 124 7.81 -8.17 -5.24
CA PHE A 124 6.71 -7.20 -5.32
C PHE A 124 7.19 -5.78 -4.95
N TYR A 125 7.85 -5.61 -3.79
CA TYR A 125 8.33 -4.30 -3.35
C TYR A 125 9.35 -3.71 -4.33
N HIS A 126 10.24 -4.51 -4.90
CA HIS A 126 11.16 -4.05 -5.95
C HIS A 126 10.42 -3.64 -7.22
N SER A 127 9.43 -4.41 -7.68
CA SER A 127 8.65 -4.07 -8.87
C SER A 127 7.92 -2.72 -8.75
N VAL A 128 7.39 -2.44 -7.55
CA VAL A 128 6.74 -1.17 -7.21
C VAL A 128 7.75 -0.02 -7.18
N ASP A 129 8.94 -0.25 -6.63
CA ASP A 129 10.00 0.74 -6.53
C ASP A 129 10.66 1.07 -7.89
N GLU A 130 10.76 0.09 -8.78
CA GLU A 130 11.27 0.27 -10.16
C GLU A 130 10.29 1.05 -11.03
N ASN A 131 8.99 0.76 -10.93
CA ASN A 131 7.95 1.48 -11.65
C ASN A 131 6.82 1.92 -10.71
N PRO A 132 6.97 3.07 -10.04
CA PRO A 132 5.98 3.54 -9.06
C PRO A 132 4.56 3.74 -9.61
N ILE A 133 4.43 4.02 -10.92
CA ILE A 133 3.13 4.23 -11.55
C ILE A 133 2.32 2.94 -11.66
N SER A 134 2.99 1.78 -11.64
CA SER A 134 2.33 0.47 -11.68
C SER A 134 1.37 0.27 -10.50
N VAL A 135 1.62 0.92 -9.36
CA VAL A 135 0.73 0.84 -8.18
C VAL A 135 -0.64 1.43 -8.44
N ILE A 136 -0.79 2.30 -9.45
CA ILE A 136 -2.09 2.88 -9.82
C ILE A 136 -2.64 2.31 -11.14
N THR A 137 -1.78 1.77 -12.02
CA THR A 137 -2.22 1.20 -13.30
C THR A 137 -2.44 -0.31 -13.29
N SER A 138 -1.75 -1.04 -12.39
CA SER A 138 -1.76 -2.51 -12.30
C SER A 138 -2.27 -2.99 -10.93
N CYS A 139 -3.13 -2.21 -10.26
CA CYS A 139 -3.69 -2.52 -8.94
C CYS A 139 -4.29 -3.94 -8.85
N SER A 140 -5.07 -4.32 -9.87
CA SER A 140 -5.76 -5.61 -9.95
C SER A 140 -4.78 -6.77 -10.05
N GLU A 141 -3.81 -6.67 -10.96
CA GLU A 141 -2.76 -7.68 -11.18
C GLU A 141 -1.93 -7.91 -9.90
N PHE A 142 -1.53 -6.84 -9.23
CA PHE A 142 -0.83 -6.93 -7.96
C PHE A 142 -1.70 -7.55 -6.87
N SER A 143 -2.96 -7.11 -6.74
CA SER A 143 -3.90 -7.67 -5.77
C SER A 143 -4.10 -9.17 -5.97
N ASP A 144 -4.28 -9.61 -7.21
CA ASP A 144 -4.47 -11.02 -7.54
C ASP A 144 -3.21 -11.85 -7.27
N SER A 145 -2.02 -11.28 -7.54
CA SER A 145 -0.75 -11.92 -7.21
C SER A 145 -0.59 -12.14 -5.70
N LEU A 146 -0.90 -11.12 -4.89
CA LEU A 146 -0.85 -11.20 -3.43
C LEU A 146 -1.90 -12.16 -2.86
N ILE A 147 -3.10 -12.24 -3.46
CA ILE A 147 -4.12 -13.23 -3.09
C ILE A 147 -3.64 -14.64 -3.37
N ARG A 148 -3.00 -14.88 -4.52
CA ARG A 148 -2.40 -16.18 -4.84
C ARG A 148 -1.33 -16.56 -3.81
N LEU A 149 -0.47 -15.63 -3.40
CA LEU A 149 0.52 -15.86 -2.34
C LEU A 149 -0.13 -16.18 -0.99
N ARG A 150 -1.20 -15.47 -0.63
CA ARG A 150 -1.96 -15.75 0.59
C ARG A 150 -2.54 -17.15 0.60
N ASN A 151 -3.03 -17.63 -0.54
CA ASN A 151 -3.58 -18.99 -0.65
C ASN A 151 -2.51 -20.07 -0.40
N VAL A 152 -1.21 -19.78 -0.57
CA VAL A 152 -0.10 -20.69 -0.20
C VAL A 152 0.01 -20.88 1.32
N LEU A 153 -0.47 -19.94 2.14
CA LEU A 153 -0.55 -20.09 3.60
C LEU A 153 -1.66 -21.05 4.03
N VAL A 154 -2.68 -21.22 3.20
CA VAL A 154 -3.80 -22.12 3.46
C VAL A 154 -3.38 -23.53 3.07
N THR A 155 -3.04 -24.34 4.07
CA THR A 155 -2.92 -25.78 3.93
C THR A 155 -4.21 -26.39 4.49
N GLU A 156 -4.83 -27.32 3.76
CA GLU A 156 -6.18 -27.86 4.06
C GLU A 156 -6.25 -28.63 5.39
N ASP A 157 -5.12 -28.93 6.03
CA ASP A 157 -5.06 -29.66 7.28
C ASP A 157 -5.12 -28.74 8.51
N ALA A 158 -6.17 -28.89 9.32
CA ALA A 158 -6.29 -28.31 10.65
C ALA A 158 -5.37 -29.00 11.68
N ASP A 159 -4.06 -29.05 11.38
CA ASP A 159 -3.06 -29.76 12.18
C ASP A 159 -2.41 -28.83 13.23
N ASN A 160 -2.00 -29.41 14.36
CA ASN A 160 -1.32 -28.73 15.47
C ASN A 160 0.02 -28.10 15.06
N THR A 161 0.59 -28.52 13.93
CA THR A 161 1.81 -27.94 13.31
C THR A 161 1.60 -26.50 12.86
N ARG A 162 0.40 -26.15 12.39
CA ARG A 162 0.08 -24.77 11.98
C ARG A 162 0.17 -23.81 13.16
N GLN A 163 -0.34 -24.25 14.31
CA GLN A 163 -0.30 -23.46 15.55
C GLN A 163 1.13 -23.21 16.04
N ALA A 164 2.13 -24.03 15.64
CA ALA A 164 3.52 -23.86 16.05
C ALA A 164 4.16 -22.55 15.56
N PHE A 165 3.71 -22.06 14.41
CA PHE A 165 4.21 -20.83 13.81
C PHE A 165 3.12 -19.77 13.66
N GLU A 166 2.07 -19.84 14.46
CA GLU A 166 0.92 -18.93 14.38
C GLU A 166 1.34 -17.45 14.39
N PRO A 167 2.25 -16.97 15.25
CA PRO A 167 2.67 -15.56 15.22
C PRO A 167 3.31 -15.12 13.89
N ILE A 168 4.10 -16.01 13.27
CA ILE A 168 4.76 -15.73 11.98
C ILE A 168 3.73 -15.79 10.85
N ARG A 169 2.87 -16.80 10.87
CA ARG A 169 1.80 -17.00 9.89
C ARG A 169 0.86 -15.80 9.85
N VAL A 170 0.38 -15.38 11.02
CA VAL A 170 -0.54 -14.24 11.14
C VAL A 170 0.15 -12.94 10.73
N SER A 171 1.43 -12.73 11.08
CA SER A 171 2.19 -11.58 10.60
C SER A 171 2.24 -11.48 9.07
N ILE A 172 2.57 -12.58 8.39
CA ILE A 172 2.60 -12.64 6.91
C ILE A 172 1.19 -12.44 6.34
N GLU A 173 0.18 -13.08 6.93
CA GLU A 173 -1.22 -12.97 6.49
C GLU A 173 -1.74 -11.54 6.61
N CYS A 174 -1.50 -10.87 7.74
CA CYS A 174 -1.87 -9.47 7.94
C CYS A 174 -1.18 -8.56 6.92
N GLU A 175 0.13 -8.72 6.67
CA GLU A 175 0.83 -7.92 5.66
C GLU A 175 0.21 -8.09 4.27
N LEU A 176 0.00 -9.34 3.83
CA LEU A 176 -0.62 -9.63 2.54
C LEU A 176 -2.02 -9.02 2.44
N ASN A 177 -2.84 -9.17 3.48
CA ASN A 177 -4.19 -8.61 3.49
C ASN A 177 -4.19 -7.09 3.49
N VAL A 178 -3.32 -6.43 4.26
CA VAL A 178 -3.16 -4.97 4.25
C VAL A 178 -2.82 -4.49 2.84
N LEU A 179 -1.82 -5.09 2.19
CA LEU A 179 -1.44 -4.73 0.82
C LEU A 179 -2.61 -4.91 -0.16
N VAL A 180 -3.31 -6.05 -0.11
CA VAL A 180 -4.47 -6.34 -0.98
C VAL A 180 -5.57 -5.32 -0.76
N TYR A 181 -5.94 -5.03 0.49
CA TYR A 181 -7.02 -4.09 0.79
C TYR A 181 -6.63 -2.65 0.43
N LEU A 182 -5.38 -2.24 0.61
CA LEU A 182 -4.92 -0.90 0.23
C LEU A 182 -4.86 -0.72 -1.30
N LEU A 183 -4.37 -1.72 -2.04
CA LEU A 183 -4.38 -1.69 -3.51
C LEU A 183 -5.81 -1.67 -4.08
N ARG A 184 -6.72 -2.47 -3.50
CA ARG A 184 -8.14 -2.44 -3.86
C ARG A 184 -8.79 -1.11 -3.52
N ALA A 185 -8.54 -0.57 -2.33
CA ALA A 185 -9.02 0.75 -1.96
C ALA A 185 -8.52 1.80 -2.96
N GLN A 186 -7.24 1.80 -3.30
CA GLN A 186 -6.67 2.72 -4.29
C GLN A 186 -7.37 2.62 -5.66
N SER A 187 -7.58 1.40 -6.16
CA SER A 187 -8.34 1.17 -7.40
C SER A 187 -9.77 1.70 -7.31
N TYR A 188 -10.48 1.34 -6.23
CA TYR A 188 -11.86 1.79 -6.03
C TYR A 188 -11.99 3.30 -5.87
N ILE A 189 -10.99 3.97 -5.28
CA ILE A 189 -10.94 5.44 -5.21
C ILE A 189 -10.72 6.04 -6.58
N ALA A 190 -9.81 5.49 -7.37
CA ALA A 190 -9.57 5.95 -8.74
C ALA A 190 -10.80 5.82 -9.64
N ASP A 191 -11.74 4.92 -9.32
CA ASP A 191 -13.02 4.74 -10.01
C ASP A 191 -14.23 5.33 -9.26
N LEU A 192 -14.03 6.10 -8.19
CA LEU A 192 -15.08 6.72 -7.34
C LEU A 192 -16.10 5.75 -6.72
N PHE A 193 -15.72 4.50 -6.44
CA PHE A 193 -16.54 3.58 -5.65
C PHE A 193 -16.48 3.89 -4.15
N PHE A 194 -17.38 4.74 -3.67
CA PHE A 194 -17.43 5.26 -2.30
C PHE A 194 -17.44 4.19 -1.20
N GLY A 195 -18.40 3.25 -1.26
CA GLY A 195 -18.59 2.27 -0.18
C GLY A 195 -17.51 1.18 -0.16
N ASP A 196 -17.15 0.66 -1.33
CA ASP A 196 -16.18 -0.42 -1.46
C ASP A 196 -14.75 0.02 -1.09
N SER A 197 -14.37 1.26 -1.44
CA SER A 197 -13.10 1.84 -1.00
C SER A 197 -13.03 2.02 0.52
N LEU A 198 -14.09 2.55 1.15
CA LEU A 198 -14.15 2.72 2.61
C LEU A 198 -14.09 1.38 3.35
N LEU A 199 -14.81 0.36 2.87
CA LEU A 199 -14.77 -0.98 3.46
C LEU A 199 -13.36 -1.59 3.39
N CYS A 200 -12.67 -1.44 2.26
CA CYS A 200 -11.29 -1.89 2.11
C CYS A 200 -10.35 -1.14 3.07
N LEU A 201 -10.47 0.19 3.19
CA LEU A 201 -9.70 0.99 4.14
C LEU A 201 -9.92 0.55 5.60
N LYS A 202 -11.18 0.23 5.96
CA LYS A 202 -11.50 -0.29 7.30
C LYS A 202 -10.83 -1.64 7.56
N ARG A 203 -10.94 -2.58 6.62
CA ARG A 203 -10.32 -3.91 6.74
C ARG A 203 -8.79 -3.83 6.81
N ALA A 204 -8.17 -3.00 5.99
CA ALA A 204 -6.74 -2.73 6.07
C ALA A 204 -6.33 -2.17 7.44
N SER A 205 -7.15 -1.29 8.02
CA SER A 205 -6.88 -0.73 9.35
C SER A 205 -6.96 -1.79 10.46
N ASP A 206 -7.92 -2.72 10.37
CA ASP A 206 -8.08 -3.81 11.34
C ASP A 206 -6.92 -4.81 11.30
N ASP A 207 -6.50 -5.21 10.09
CA ASP A 207 -5.35 -6.10 9.90
C ASP A 207 -4.03 -5.42 10.30
N LEU A 208 -3.89 -4.11 10.05
CA LEU A 208 -2.72 -3.36 10.46
C LEU A 208 -2.63 -3.21 11.98
N SER A 209 -3.76 -2.97 12.66
CA SER A 209 -3.83 -2.96 14.13
C SER A 209 -3.50 -4.33 14.73
N SER A 210 -3.93 -5.41 14.07
CA SER A 210 -3.56 -6.78 14.44
C SER A 210 -2.06 -6.98 14.30
N LEU A 211 -1.47 -6.59 13.17
CA LEU A 211 -0.03 -6.68 12.90
C LEU A 211 0.80 -5.90 13.94
N HIS A 212 0.39 -4.68 14.31
CA HIS A 212 1.01 -3.90 15.39
C HIS A 212 1.05 -4.70 16.70
N SER A 213 -0.09 -5.29 17.08
CA SER A 213 -0.23 -6.08 18.31
C SER A 213 0.69 -7.31 18.30
N TYR A 214 0.77 -8.04 17.18
CA TYR A 214 1.62 -9.23 17.06
C TYR A 214 3.12 -8.93 17.03
N LEU A 215 3.50 -7.77 16.48
CA LEU A 215 4.88 -7.30 16.50
C LEU A 215 5.22 -6.58 17.82
N GLY A 216 4.30 -6.57 18.79
CA GLY A 216 4.40 -5.98 20.13
C GLY A 216 4.61 -4.47 20.13
N PHE A 217 4.08 -3.77 19.12
CA PHE A 217 3.86 -2.34 19.16
C PHE A 217 2.44 -2.11 19.66
N ASP A 218 2.28 -2.01 20.98
CA ASP A 218 0.99 -1.67 21.55
C ASP A 218 0.66 -0.19 21.25
N ASN A 219 -0.53 0.06 20.70
CA ASN A 219 -1.08 1.37 20.37
C ASN A 219 -1.50 2.18 21.62
N SER A 220 -1.10 1.76 22.82
CA SER A 220 -1.30 2.57 24.03
C SER A 220 -0.64 3.95 23.83
N LEU A 221 -1.49 4.96 23.65
CA LEU A 221 -1.18 6.34 23.24
C LEU A 221 -0.19 7.11 24.15
N ASN A 222 0.49 6.47 25.11
CA ASN A 222 1.38 7.13 26.06
C ASN A 222 2.69 6.39 26.37
N VAL A 223 3.01 5.29 25.69
CA VAL A 223 4.33 4.65 25.82
C VAL A 223 5.03 4.71 24.49
N ARG A 224 6.01 5.61 24.35
CA ARG A 224 6.95 5.57 23.23
C ARG A 224 7.53 4.15 23.19
N PRO A 225 7.39 3.38 22.10
CA PRO A 225 8.05 2.10 22.02
C PRO A 225 9.55 2.35 22.18
N SER A 226 10.15 1.77 23.22
CA SER A 226 11.59 1.90 23.48
C SER A 226 12.44 1.18 22.42
N GLY A 227 11.78 0.53 21.44
CA GLY A 227 12.38 -0.01 20.22
C GLY A 227 12.05 0.85 19.00
N LYS A 228 12.99 0.98 18.06
CA LYS A 228 12.71 1.56 16.74
C LYS A 228 11.59 0.75 16.08
N ALA A 229 10.48 1.40 15.72
CA ALA A 229 9.41 0.78 14.95
C ALA A 229 9.97 0.16 13.66
N PHE A 230 9.43 -1.01 13.26
CA PHE A 230 9.82 -1.65 12.02
C PHE A 230 9.52 -0.74 10.83
N SER A 231 10.50 -0.52 9.95
CA SER A 231 10.39 0.38 8.79
C SER A 231 9.22 -0.02 7.88
N LEU A 232 9.02 -1.32 7.67
CA LEU A 232 7.90 -1.84 6.90
C LEU A 232 6.55 -1.44 7.50
N LEU A 233 6.41 -1.57 8.82
CA LEU A 233 5.17 -1.20 9.52
C LEU A 233 4.90 0.30 9.40
N VAL A 234 5.92 1.14 9.55
CA VAL A 234 5.81 2.59 9.33
C VAL A 234 5.34 2.87 7.90
N TRP A 235 5.95 2.21 6.90
CA TRP A 235 5.57 2.38 5.50
C TRP A 235 4.12 1.95 5.22
N LEU A 236 3.67 0.80 5.75
CA LEU A 236 2.28 0.35 5.61
C LEU A 236 1.27 1.34 6.25
N ASN A 237 1.61 1.94 7.39
CA ASN A 237 0.80 3.00 7.99
C ASN A 237 0.77 4.25 7.08
N SER A 238 1.92 4.66 6.54
CA SER A 238 1.98 5.77 5.58
C SER A 238 1.19 5.49 4.31
N PHE A 239 1.18 4.24 3.82
CA PHE A 239 0.37 3.84 2.67
C PHE A 239 -1.12 4.00 2.99
N ARG A 240 -1.56 3.41 4.11
CA ARG A 240 -2.95 3.52 4.58
C ARG A 240 -3.38 4.98 4.76
N ASN A 241 -2.54 5.81 5.37
CA ASN A 241 -2.86 7.22 5.59
C ASN A 241 -2.92 8.03 4.28
N THR A 242 -2.02 7.76 3.33
CA THR A 242 -2.04 8.43 2.02
C THR A 242 -3.29 8.08 1.22
N VAL A 243 -3.69 6.81 1.21
CA VAL A 243 -4.93 6.37 0.54
C VAL A 243 -6.17 6.93 1.24
N MET A 244 -6.16 7.03 2.58
CA MET A 244 -7.22 7.69 3.34
C MET A 244 -7.32 9.18 3.02
N ALA A 245 -6.21 9.92 2.98
CA ALA A 245 -6.21 11.34 2.63
C ALA A 245 -6.73 11.57 1.20
N LYS A 246 -6.39 10.67 0.27
CA LYS A 246 -6.94 10.68 -1.09
C LYS A 246 -8.44 10.41 -1.10
N TYR A 247 -8.92 9.46 -0.28
CA TYR A 247 -10.36 9.24 -0.08
C TYR A 247 -11.03 10.52 0.42
N THR A 248 -10.54 11.11 1.50
CA THR A 248 -11.08 12.35 2.05
C THR A 248 -11.13 13.47 1.03
N LEU A 249 -10.09 13.64 0.20
CA LEU A 249 -10.07 14.61 -0.89
C LEU A 249 -11.15 14.35 -1.95
N TYR A 250 -11.26 13.11 -2.45
CA TYR A 250 -12.12 12.79 -3.58
C TYR A 250 -13.60 12.88 -3.23
N TRP A 251 -13.97 12.60 -1.98
CA TRP A 251 -15.35 12.73 -1.50
C TRP A 251 -15.54 13.92 -0.55
N PHE A 252 -14.60 14.87 -0.47
CA PHE A 252 -14.63 15.96 0.50
C PHE A 252 -15.98 16.68 0.52
N ASN A 253 -16.49 17.02 -0.66
CA ASN A 253 -17.77 17.70 -0.83
C ASN A 253 -18.96 16.85 -0.37
N ILE A 254 -18.91 15.53 -0.56
CA ILE A 254 -19.94 14.60 -0.11
C ILE A 254 -19.88 14.45 1.40
N LEU A 255 -18.68 14.29 1.97
CA LEU A 255 -18.46 14.16 3.40
C LEU A 255 -18.97 15.41 4.14
N MET A 256 -18.61 16.61 3.65
CA MET A 256 -19.07 17.89 4.21
C MET A 256 -20.59 18.05 4.24
N ARG A 257 -21.32 17.43 3.29
CA ARG A 257 -22.79 17.45 3.21
C ARG A 257 -23.46 16.34 4.02
N SER A 258 -22.73 15.25 4.27
CA SER A 258 -23.30 14.02 4.84
C SER A 258 -23.15 13.93 6.36
N VAL A 259 -22.25 14.70 6.96
CA VAL A 259 -22.05 14.73 8.42
C VAL A 259 -22.91 15.80 9.09
N SER A 260 -23.27 15.58 10.35
CA SER A 260 -24.04 16.55 11.14
C SER A 260 -23.26 17.85 11.45
N SER A 261 -21.93 17.77 11.54
CA SER A 261 -21.03 18.91 11.81
C SER A 261 -19.94 18.98 10.72
N PRO A 262 -20.03 19.92 9.76
CA PRO A 262 -19.00 20.10 8.74
C PRO A 262 -17.62 20.45 9.32
N ALA A 263 -17.57 20.99 10.54
CA ALA A 263 -16.33 21.26 11.25
C ALA A 263 -15.54 19.98 11.57
N ASP A 264 -16.22 18.85 11.73
CA ASP A 264 -15.59 17.57 12.03
C ASP A 264 -14.80 17.08 10.82
N VAL A 265 -15.34 17.24 9.61
CA VAL A 265 -14.67 16.86 8.35
C VAL A 265 -13.42 17.71 8.13
N LEU A 266 -13.50 19.02 8.40
CA LEU A 266 -12.35 19.91 8.36
C LEU A 266 -11.29 19.52 9.39
N THR A 267 -11.71 19.10 10.58
CA THR A 267 -10.81 18.65 11.65
C THR A 267 -10.11 17.35 11.26
N VAL A 268 -10.87 16.37 10.76
CA VAL A 268 -10.32 15.09 10.29
C VAL A 268 -9.32 15.32 9.17
N ALA A 269 -9.70 16.04 8.11
CA ALA A 269 -8.80 16.41 7.03
C ALA A 269 -7.57 17.18 7.55
N GLY A 270 -7.77 18.04 8.56
CA GLY A 270 -6.73 18.75 9.29
C GLY A 270 -5.66 17.86 9.93
N THR A 271 -6.06 16.69 10.43
CA THR A 271 -5.19 15.75 11.15
C THR A 271 -4.54 14.68 10.26
N GLU A 272 -4.92 14.61 8.98
CA GLU A 272 -4.36 13.64 8.04
C GLU A 272 -2.91 13.93 7.71
N ASP A 273 -2.13 12.87 7.46
CA ASP A 273 -0.76 12.94 6.98
C ASP A 273 -0.60 11.99 5.77
N PRO A 274 -0.54 12.51 4.54
CA PRO A 274 -0.47 13.92 4.16
C PRO A 274 -1.82 14.66 4.21
N ASN A 275 -1.81 15.94 4.58
CA ASN A 275 -3.01 16.79 4.57
C ASN A 275 -3.25 17.42 3.20
N ILE A 276 -3.78 16.65 2.25
CA ILE A 276 -3.89 17.06 0.84
C ILE A 276 -4.90 18.22 0.66
N VAL A 277 -6.03 18.18 1.36
CA VAL A 277 -7.06 19.24 1.28
C VAL A 277 -6.49 20.59 1.70
N HIS A 278 -5.74 20.63 2.81
CA HIS A 278 -5.13 21.85 3.30
C HIS A 278 -3.99 22.33 2.39
N LEU A 279 -3.17 21.42 1.86
CA LEU A 279 -2.10 21.75 0.90
C LEU A 279 -2.67 22.47 -0.33
N ILE A 280 -3.73 21.94 -0.94
CA ILE A 280 -4.36 22.54 -2.11
C ILE A 280 -5.02 23.89 -1.75
N SER A 281 -5.74 23.96 -0.62
CA SER A 281 -6.42 25.18 -0.16
C SER A 281 -5.43 26.31 0.16
N ASN A 282 -4.30 25.99 0.77
CA ASN A 282 -3.25 26.97 1.06
C ASN A 282 -2.57 27.47 -0.20
N PHE A 283 -2.27 26.58 -1.14
CA PHE A 283 -1.67 26.97 -2.40
C PHE A 283 -2.60 27.85 -3.24
N GLN A 284 -3.90 27.57 -3.27
CA GLN A 284 -4.89 28.44 -3.94
C GLN A 284 -4.82 29.87 -3.39
N ARG A 285 -4.86 30.02 -2.06
CA ARG A 285 -4.77 31.34 -1.40
C ARG A 285 -3.43 32.04 -1.63
N ALA A 286 -2.32 31.30 -1.55
CA ALA A 286 -0.98 31.87 -1.65
C ALA A 286 -0.59 32.24 -3.09
N SER A 287 -1.04 31.47 -4.08
CA SER A 287 -0.70 31.70 -5.49
C SER A 287 -1.65 32.68 -6.19
N GLY A 288 -2.80 32.99 -5.60
CA GLY A 288 -3.84 33.80 -6.22
C GLY A 288 -4.57 33.09 -7.36
N ALA A 289 -4.66 31.74 -7.31
CA ALA A 289 -5.48 30.99 -8.25
C ALA A 289 -6.96 31.33 -8.00
N LEU A 290 -7.72 31.56 -9.07
CA LEU A 290 -9.17 31.72 -8.98
C LEU A 290 -9.80 30.43 -8.47
N TYR A 291 -9.44 29.31 -9.10
CA TYR A 291 -9.93 27.99 -8.75
C TYR A 291 -8.81 26.95 -8.85
N ILE A 292 -8.80 25.99 -7.94
CA ILE A 292 -8.08 24.72 -8.12
C ILE A 292 -9.11 23.61 -7.95
N ALA A 293 -9.17 22.71 -8.92
CA ALA A 293 -10.20 21.69 -8.94
C ALA A 293 -9.67 20.35 -9.42
N ILE A 294 -10.34 19.30 -8.98
CA ILE A 294 -10.11 17.93 -9.43
C ILE A 294 -11.32 17.49 -10.21
N PHE A 295 -11.08 17.05 -11.43
CA PHE A 295 -12.07 16.58 -12.39
C PHE A 295 -12.00 15.06 -12.51
N PHE A 296 -13.14 14.41 -12.70
CA PHE A 296 -13.23 12.97 -12.88
C PHE A 296 -13.92 12.64 -14.19
N ASP A 297 -13.33 11.77 -15.02
CA ASP A 297 -13.91 11.30 -16.27
C ASP A 297 -14.79 10.06 -16.05
N THR A 298 -16.10 10.25 -16.21
CA THR A 298 -17.11 9.22 -16.04
C THR A 298 -17.26 8.31 -17.25
N THR A 299 -16.77 8.72 -18.43
CA THR A 299 -17.06 8.05 -19.70
C THR A 299 -16.43 6.67 -19.82
N CYS A 300 -15.28 6.47 -19.19
CA CYS A 300 -14.57 5.20 -19.31
C CYS A 300 -15.06 4.14 -18.31
N GLN A 301 -16.08 4.43 -17.46
CA GLN A 301 -16.45 3.53 -16.37
C GLN A 301 -17.12 2.27 -16.92
N GLU A 302 -16.89 1.11 -16.27
CA GLU A 302 -17.56 -0.14 -16.65
C GLU A 302 -19.08 -0.06 -16.46
N TYR A 303 -19.53 0.79 -15.52
CA TYR A 303 -20.93 1.01 -15.19
C TYR A 303 -21.29 2.49 -15.38
N PRO A 304 -22.56 2.82 -15.68
CA PRO A 304 -22.99 4.22 -15.76
C PRO A 304 -22.70 4.97 -14.47
N PHE A 305 -22.09 6.15 -14.57
CA PHE A 305 -21.92 7.04 -13.42
C PHE A 305 -23.27 7.65 -13.04
N LEU A 306 -23.84 7.23 -11.91
CA LEU A 306 -25.16 7.68 -11.45
C LEU A 306 -25.09 8.79 -10.39
N GLY A 307 -23.91 9.38 -10.20
CA GLY A 307 -23.69 10.45 -9.25
C GLY A 307 -22.50 10.21 -8.33
N HIS A 308 -22.05 11.29 -7.70
CA HIS A 308 -20.91 11.27 -6.80
C HIS A 308 -21.34 10.86 -5.38
N GLY A 309 -20.73 9.80 -4.83
CA GLY A 309 -21.04 9.29 -3.49
C GLY A 309 -21.54 7.84 -3.50
N TYR A 310 -22.40 7.49 -2.55
CA TYR A 310 -22.98 6.15 -2.48
C TYR A 310 -24.12 5.98 -3.49
N VAL A 311 -23.98 4.98 -4.37
CA VAL A 311 -25.02 4.53 -5.29
C VAL A 311 -25.37 3.09 -4.94
N LEU A 312 -26.66 2.79 -4.79
CA LEU A 312 -27.12 1.45 -4.46
C LEU A 312 -26.79 0.47 -5.61
N ARG A 313 -26.26 -0.71 -5.28
CA ARG A 313 -25.96 -1.74 -6.28
C ARG A 313 -27.22 -2.17 -7.02
N GLY A 314 -27.12 -2.27 -8.35
CA GLY A 314 -28.25 -2.60 -9.23
C GLY A 314 -29.12 -1.41 -9.61
N THR A 315 -28.79 -0.19 -9.18
CA THR A 315 -29.45 1.02 -9.70
C THR A 315 -29.15 1.13 -11.20
N VAL A 316 -30.20 1.32 -11.99
CA VAL A 316 -30.12 1.52 -13.44
C VAL A 316 -30.36 2.99 -13.74
N GLY A 317 -29.56 3.57 -14.61
CA GLY A 317 -29.73 4.94 -15.09
C GLY A 317 -28.76 5.24 -16.23
N GLU A 318 -28.96 6.39 -16.89
CA GLU A 318 -28.02 6.89 -17.87
C GLU A 318 -26.95 7.74 -17.20
N GLY A 319 -25.68 7.51 -17.56
CA GLY A 319 -24.58 8.37 -17.14
C GLY A 319 -24.61 9.73 -17.85
N PRO A 320 -23.90 10.73 -17.30
CA PRO A 320 -23.83 12.06 -17.90
C PRO A 320 -23.14 12.02 -19.28
N LYS A 321 -23.54 12.94 -20.17
CA LYS A 321 -23.07 13.03 -21.56
C LYS A 321 -22.47 14.41 -21.83
N GLY A 322 -21.58 14.48 -22.82
CA GLY A 322 -20.95 15.74 -23.23
C GLY A 322 -20.08 16.34 -22.13
N VAL A 323 -20.21 17.64 -21.85
CA VAL A 323 -19.38 18.34 -20.86
C VAL A 323 -19.59 17.80 -19.44
N GLU A 324 -20.81 17.32 -19.14
CA GLU A 324 -21.15 16.77 -17.82
C GLU A 324 -20.50 15.42 -17.55
N SER A 325 -19.88 14.77 -18.55
CA SER A 325 -19.18 13.50 -18.37
C SER A 325 -17.82 13.64 -17.69
N ILE A 326 -17.35 14.87 -17.47
CA ILE A 326 -16.14 15.15 -16.71
C ILE A 326 -16.45 16.19 -15.63
N PRO A 327 -17.19 15.83 -14.56
CA PRO A 327 -17.55 16.77 -13.50
C PRO A 327 -16.37 17.10 -12.56
N PRO A 328 -16.35 18.30 -11.96
CA PRO A 328 -15.47 18.58 -10.83
C PRO A 328 -15.94 17.83 -9.57
N ILE A 329 -15.06 17.05 -8.96
CA ILE A 329 -15.32 16.30 -7.72
C ILE A 329 -14.80 17.03 -6.48
N PHE A 330 -13.79 17.88 -6.65
CA PHE A 330 -13.23 18.74 -5.61
C PHE A 330 -12.96 20.14 -6.17
N THR A 331 -13.17 21.19 -5.37
CA THR A 331 -12.90 22.57 -5.77
C THR A 331 -12.50 23.41 -4.57
N VAL A 332 -11.46 24.23 -4.74
CA VAL A 332 -11.11 25.34 -3.86
C VAL A 332 -11.17 26.67 -4.65
N PRO A 333 -11.63 27.78 -4.06
CA PRO A 333 -12.09 27.95 -2.68
C PRO A 333 -13.27 27.05 -2.29
N LEU A 334 -13.25 26.52 -1.07
CA LEU A 334 -14.24 25.53 -0.62
C LEU A 334 -15.65 26.13 -0.67
N GLY A 335 -16.61 25.35 -1.19
CA GLY A 335 -18.01 25.76 -1.33
C GLY A 335 -18.31 26.61 -2.56
N GLN A 336 -17.32 26.95 -3.39
CA GLN A 336 -17.54 27.64 -4.66
C GLN A 336 -17.68 26.66 -5.83
N SER A 337 -18.43 27.07 -6.86
CA SER A 337 -18.56 26.38 -8.13
C SER A 337 -17.74 27.08 -9.22
N ILE A 338 -17.12 26.31 -10.10
CA ILE A 338 -16.38 26.83 -11.25
C ILE A 338 -17.39 27.35 -12.31
N PRO A 339 -17.16 28.52 -12.93
CA PRO A 339 -17.98 29.00 -14.03
C PRO A 339 -18.04 28.01 -15.20
N ALA A 340 -19.19 27.90 -15.86
CA ALA A 340 -19.39 26.93 -16.96
C ALA A 340 -18.42 27.11 -18.13
N ALA A 341 -18.01 28.36 -18.42
CA ALA A 341 -17.04 28.66 -19.47
C ALA A 341 -15.65 28.07 -19.17
N ASP A 342 -15.19 28.17 -17.93
CA ASP A 342 -13.93 27.57 -17.47
C ASP A 342 -14.00 26.05 -17.48
N VAL A 343 -15.12 25.46 -17.02
CA VAL A 343 -15.35 24.01 -17.08
C VAL A 343 -15.24 23.52 -18.53
N TYR A 344 -15.89 24.21 -19.47
CA TYR A 344 -15.82 23.85 -20.89
C TYR A 344 -14.38 23.90 -21.42
N ALA A 345 -13.63 24.96 -21.14
CA ALA A 345 -12.24 25.09 -21.55
C ALA A 345 -11.37 23.94 -21.01
N ILE A 346 -11.55 23.57 -19.74
CA ILE A 346 -10.82 22.47 -19.09
C ILE A 346 -11.18 21.12 -19.72
N VAL A 347 -12.46 20.81 -19.85
CA VAL A 347 -12.98 19.54 -20.38
C VAL A 347 -12.52 19.31 -21.82
N MET A 348 -12.48 20.38 -22.63
CA MET A 348 -11.95 20.33 -23.99
C MET A 348 -10.48 19.91 -24.04
N GLN A 349 -9.65 20.43 -23.12
CA GLN A 349 -8.24 20.03 -23.04
C GLN A 349 -8.08 18.60 -22.54
N ILE A 350 -8.86 18.18 -21.54
CA ILE A 350 -8.83 16.79 -21.04
C ILE A 350 -9.16 15.82 -22.18
N SER A 351 -10.28 16.03 -22.86
CA SER A 351 -10.79 15.15 -23.92
C SER A 351 -9.88 15.12 -25.16
N GLY A 352 -9.26 16.25 -25.51
CA GLY A 352 -8.44 16.36 -26.72
C GLY A 352 -6.96 15.97 -26.54
N VAL A 353 -6.42 16.02 -25.31
CA VAL A 353 -4.96 16.01 -25.10
C VAL A 353 -4.49 15.00 -24.03
N LEU A 354 -5.32 14.71 -23.03
CA LEU A 354 -4.93 13.93 -21.83
C LEU A 354 -5.72 12.61 -21.66
N ASN A 355 -6.56 12.27 -22.63
CA ASN A 355 -7.41 11.06 -22.64
C ASN A 355 -7.11 10.11 -23.81
N LEU A 356 -5.88 10.14 -24.34
CA LEU A 356 -5.46 9.29 -25.46
C LEU A 356 -5.03 7.89 -25.00
N GLY A 357 -4.87 7.68 -23.69
CA GLY A 357 -4.56 6.37 -23.08
C GLY A 357 -3.07 6.04 -23.04
N GLU A 358 -2.20 7.01 -23.32
CA GLU A 358 -0.74 6.78 -23.33
C GLU A 358 -0.11 6.99 -21.94
N PRO A 359 0.84 6.13 -21.51
CA PRO A 359 1.54 6.31 -20.22
C PRO A 359 2.30 7.64 -20.08
N THR A 360 2.71 8.26 -21.20
CA THR A 360 3.40 9.55 -21.24
C THR A 360 2.51 10.72 -20.79
N GLU A 361 1.19 10.52 -20.72
CA GLU A 361 0.23 11.55 -20.29
C GLU A 361 0.41 11.96 -18.84
N TYR A 362 0.92 11.07 -17.98
CA TYR A 362 1.13 11.37 -16.57
C TYR A 362 2.20 12.46 -16.35
N ASP A 363 3.13 12.66 -17.28
CA ASP A 363 4.16 13.71 -17.13
C ASP A 363 3.83 14.98 -17.91
N LYS A 364 2.71 14.97 -18.65
CA LYS A 364 2.31 16.07 -19.53
C LYS A 364 1.47 17.11 -18.79
N LEU A 365 2.06 18.29 -18.57
CA LEU A 365 1.35 19.48 -18.10
C LEU A 365 0.81 20.28 -19.30
N VAL A 366 -0.51 20.38 -19.40
CA VAL A 366 -1.19 21.22 -20.39
C VAL A 366 -1.25 22.66 -19.88
N TYR A 367 -0.87 23.60 -20.74
CA TYR A 367 -0.93 25.04 -20.50
C TYR A 367 -1.78 25.68 -21.59
N LEU A 368 -2.74 26.52 -21.20
CA LEU A 368 -3.59 27.28 -22.11
C LEU A 368 -3.83 28.67 -21.55
N PHE A 369 -3.75 29.70 -22.39
CA PHE A 369 -4.27 31.03 -22.08
C PHE A 369 -5.43 31.33 -23.02
N ASP A 370 -6.61 31.62 -22.46
CA ASP A 370 -7.79 32.04 -23.20
C ASP A 370 -7.90 33.57 -23.15
N GLU A 371 -7.67 34.22 -24.29
CA GLU A 371 -7.71 35.69 -24.41
C GLU A 371 -9.11 36.26 -24.20
N LYS A 372 -10.18 35.50 -24.51
CA LYS A 372 -11.57 35.98 -24.39
C LYS A 372 -12.02 35.99 -22.94
N LEU A 373 -11.67 34.94 -22.20
CA LEU A 373 -11.93 34.83 -20.77
C LEU A 373 -10.86 35.58 -19.94
N ASN A 374 -9.74 35.95 -20.56
CA ASN A 374 -8.56 36.47 -19.88
C ASN A 374 -8.10 35.54 -18.75
N HIS A 375 -8.13 34.23 -18.97
CA HIS A 375 -7.81 33.20 -17.97
C HIS A 375 -6.67 32.29 -18.45
N THR A 376 -5.79 31.91 -17.53
CA THR A 376 -4.75 30.89 -17.77
C THR A 376 -5.09 29.59 -17.05
N TYR A 377 -4.90 28.46 -17.73
CA TYR A 377 -5.18 27.11 -17.25
C TYR A 377 -3.90 26.27 -17.22
N PHE A 378 -3.72 25.54 -16.12
CA PHE A 378 -2.75 24.47 -16.00
C PHE A 378 -3.49 23.17 -15.69
N ILE A 379 -3.35 22.15 -16.53
CA ILE A 379 -4.10 20.89 -16.40
C ILE A 379 -3.14 19.70 -16.44
N GLN A 380 -3.24 18.82 -15.45
CA GLN A 380 -2.40 17.63 -15.32
C GLN A 380 -3.25 16.41 -15.02
N LYS A 381 -3.06 15.33 -15.78
CA LYS A 381 -3.65 14.03 -15.45
C LYS A 381 -3.06 13.52 -14.15
N LEU A 382 -3.85 13.26 -13.12
CA LEU A 382 -3.40 12.70 -11.85
C LEU A 382 -3.42 11.18 -11.87
N GLU A 383 -4.52 10.60 -12.36
CA GLU A 383 -4.76 9.15 -12.46
C GLU A 383 -5.42 8.83 -13.81
N SER A 384 -5.80 7.56 -14.04
CA SER A 384 -6.44 7.13 -15.29
C SER A 384 -7.62 8.02 -15.70
N ARG A 385 -8.44 8.43 -14.72
CA ARG A 385 -9.69 9.20 -14.92
C ARG A 385 -9.71 10.53 -14.18
N THR A 386 -8.64 10.88 -13.47
CA THR A 386 -8.66 12.04 -12.56
C THR A 386 -7.68 13.09 -13.03
N PHE A 387 -8.10 14.36 -13.04
CA PHE A 387 -7.32 15.48 -13.56
C PHE A 387 -7.29 16.63 -12.56
N LEU A 388 -6.13 17.25 -12.39
CA LEU A 388 -5.97 18.50 -11.65
C LEU A 388 -6.03 19.67 -12.62
N SER A 389 -6.79 20.71 -12.28
CA SER A 389 -6.82 21.98 -13.01
C SER A 389 -6.56 23.15 -12.07
N LEU A 390 -5.75 24.11 -12.50
CA LEU A 390 -5.57 25.41 -11.85
C LEU A 390 -6.01 26.50 -12.83
N VAL A 391 -6.83 27.43 -12.36
CA VAL A 391 -7.34 28.57 -13.13
C VAL A 391 -6.83 29.87 -12.52
N TYR A 392 -6.25 30.73 -13.33
CA TYR A 392 -5.77 32.06 -12.92
C TYR A 392 -6.37 33.15 -13.80
N GLU A 393 -6.59 34.32 -13.21
CA GLU A 393 -6.89 35.53 -13.96
C GLU A 393 -5.62 36.08 -14.63
N GLY A 394 -5.77 36.58 -15.85
CA GLY A 394 -4.69 37.10 -16.68
C GLY A 394 -3.78 36.03 -17.28
N CYS A 395 -2.75 36.49 -17.99
CA CYS A 395 -1.71 35.64 -18.56
C CYS A 395 -0.65 35.29 -17.49
N LYS A 396 -0.51 34.00 -17.16
CA LYS A 396 0.54 33.48 -16.26
C LYS A 396 1.67 32.84 -17.06
N SER A 397 2.89 32.91 -16.54
CA SER A 397 4.02 32.26 -17.20
C SER A 397 3.87 30.74 -17.20
N ARG A 398 3.98 30.11 -18.39
CA ARG A 398 4.06 28.65 -18.52
C ARG A 398 5.20 28.03 -17.70
N ARG A 399 6.26 28.79 -17.44
CA ARG A 399 7.46 28.36 -16.70
C ARG A 399 7.46 28.83 -15.25
N ASP A 400 6.30 29.14 -14.68
CA ASP A 400 6.18 29.51 -13.27
C ASP A 400 6.62 28.35 -12.37
N LYS A 401 7.72 28.54 -11.64
CA LYS A 401 8.34 27.49 -10.82
C LYS A 401 7.45 27.07 -9.65
N GLN A 402 6.69 27.99 -9.06
CA GLN A 402 5.83 27.68 -7.92
C GLN A 402 4.67 26.80 -8.36
N ILE A 403 4.03 27.15 -9.49
CA ILE A 403 2.95 26.37 -10.09
C ILE A 403 3.44 24.98 -10.49
N MET A 404 4.55 24.90 -11.23
CA MET A 404 5.09 23.60 -11.68
C MET A 404 5.48 22.70 -10.50
N SER A 405 6.13 23.27 -9.47
CA SER A 405 6.51 22.51 -8.27
C SER A 405 5.30 22.00 -7.51
N PHE A 406 4.24 22.80 -7.39
CA PHE A 406 3.01 22.41 -6.72
C PHE A 406 2.29 21.29 -7.49
N VAL A 407 2.10 21.45 -8.80
CA VAL A 407 1.43 20.45 -9.64
C VAL A 407 2.18 19.12 -9.58
N SER A 408 3.52 19.15 -9.69
CA SER A 408 4.35 17.95 -9.56
C SER A 408 4.24 17.30 -8.17
N SER A 409 4.21 18.10 -7.10
CA SER A 409 4.05 17.60 -5.74
C SER A 409 2.70 16.91 -5.52
N ILE A 410 1.60 17.54 -5.94
CA ILE A 410 0.25 16.95 -5.82
C ILE A 410 0.14 15.69 -6.68
N ALA A 411 0.66 15.72 -7.92
CA ALA A 411 0.71 14.55 -8.77
C ALA A 411 1.49 13.39 -8.12
N SER A 412 2.66 13.67 -7.54
CA SER A 412 3.48 12.66 -6.86
C SER A 412 2.79 12.05 -5.63
N LEU A 413 2.04 12.85 -4.86
CA LEU A 413 1.25 12.38 -3.72
C LEU A 413 0.09 11.49 -4.16
N ILE A 414 -0.72 11.95 -5.12
CA ILE A 414 -1.90 11.21 -5.59
C ILE A 414 -1.52 9.92 -6.30
N ARG A 415 -0.41 9.92 -7.05
CA ARG A 415 0.14 8.72 -7.72
C ARG A 415 0.97 7.83 -6.80
N LEU A 416 1.02 8.13 -5.50
CA LEU A 416 1.75 7.38 -4.49
C LEU A 416 3.28 7.30 -4.72
N GLN A 417 3.85 8.10 -5.62
CA GLN A 417 5.28 8.11 -5.90
C GLN A 417 6.09 8.58 -4.68
N THR A 418 5.60 9.61 -3.98
CA THR A 418 6.24 10.08 -2.74
C THR A 418 6.25 8.98 -1.69
N LEU A 419 5.16 8.22 -1.54
CA LEU A 419 5.07 7.08 -0.62
C LEU A 419 6.05 5.96 -1.02
N ILE A 420 6.12 5.61 -2.30
CA ILE A 420 6.99 4.53 -2.79
C ILE A 420 8.46 4.89 -2.57
N SER A 421 8.84 6.15 -2.78
CA SER A 421 10.21 6.59 -2.50
C SER A 421 10.63 6.43 -1.02
N GLN A 422 9.66 6.35 -0.10
CA GLN A 422 9.93 6.07 1.32
C GLN A 422 10.45 4.65 1.58
N LEU A 423 10.23 3.70 0.66
CA LEU A 423 10.79 2.34 0.75
C LEU A 423 12.33 2.37 0.78
N ARG A 424 12.94 3.35 0.07
CA ARG A 424 14.39 3.54 0.00
C ARG A 424 14.94 4.43 1.13
N SER A 425 14.08 5.22 1.79
CA SER A 425 14.51 6.18 2.79
C SER A 425 14.68 5.53 4.16
N ARG A 426 15.87 4.99 4.45
CA ARG A 426 16.53 5.02 5.78
C ARG A 426 17.87 4.28 5.80
#